data_AF-A0A9E5QSZ8-F1
#
_entry.id   AF-A0A9E5QSZ8-F1
#
_cell.length_a   1.000
_cell.length_b   1.000
_cell.length_c   1.000
_cell.angle_alpha   90.00
_cell.angle_beta   90.00
_cell.angle_gamma   90.00
#
_symmetry.space_group_name_H-M   'P 1'
#
loop_
_entity.id
_entity.type
_entity.pdbx_description
1 polymer ?
#
loop_
_entity_poly.entity_id
_entity_poly.type
_entity_poly.pdbx_seq_one_letter_code
_entity_poly.pdbx_strand_id
1 'polypeptide(L)'
;MAADWLGFEAGSLLPGDRADVTVIDPNKLSTHLGGPVEDYDARLGGSMRLVKRSDGVVKHVFINGEPVFTEGIFHPQLGQQKFGQLLRSKH
;
A
#
# COMPACT_ATOMS: atom_id res chain seq x y z
N MET A 1 13.79 11.34 -2.60
CA MET A 1 12.51 10.60 -2.76
C MET A 1 11.36 11.44 -2.21
N ALA A 2 10.09 11.06 -2.41
CA ALA A 2 8.94 11.86 -1.98
C ALA A 2 8.94 12.20 -0.47
N ALA A 3 9.38 11.26 0.37
CA ALA A 3 9.50 11.45 1.81
C ALA A 3 10.55 12.50 2.18
N ASP A 4 11.73 12.48 1.53
CA ASP A 4 12.78 13.48 1.76
C ASP A 4 12.30 14.89 1.42
N TRP A 5 11.52 15.04 0.34
CA TRP A 5 10.95 16.32 -0.06
C TRP A 5 9.91 16.84 0.94
N LEU A 6 9.19 15.95 1.61
CA LEU A 6 8.21 16.28 2.66
C LEU A 6 8.84 16.37 4.07
N GLY A 7 10.12 16.05 4.23
CA GLY A 7 10.83 16.00 5.50
C GLY A 7 10.36 14.89 6.43
N PHE A 8 9.87 13.77 5.90
CA PHE A 8 9.43 12.62 6.69
C PHE A 8 10.54 11.57 6.80
N GLU A 9 10.75 11.03 8.01
CA GLU A 9 11.62 9.87 8.22
C GLU A 9 10.92 8.57 7.82
N ALA A 10 10.70 8.38 6.53
CA ALA A 10 10.01 7.23 5.94
C ALA A 10 10.49 7.01 4.50
N GLY A 11 10.09 5.89 3.90
CA GLY A 11 10.36 5.61 2.48
C GLY A 11 11.76 5.06 2.18
N SER A 12 12.56 4.79 3.20
CA SER A 12 13.81 4.04 3.15
C SER A 12 13.67 2.71 3.90
N LEU A 13 14.56 1.76 3.59
CA LEU A 13 14.65 0.46 4.27
C LEU A 13 16.10 0.19 4.65
N LEU A 14 16.54 0.80 5.75
CA LEU A 14 17.84 0.60 6.39
C LEU A 14 17.68 0.11 7.84
N PRO A 15 18.71 -0.45 8.47
CA PRO A 15 18.66 -0.79 9.89
C PRO A 15 18.30 0.42 10.76
N GLY A 16 17.27 0.28 11.59
CA GLY A 16 16.74 1.36 12.43
C GLY A 16 15.59 2.15 11.81
N ASP A 17 15.38 2.01 10.49
CA ASP A 17 14.20 2.57 9.85
C ASP A 17 12.94 1.80 10.23
N ARG A 18 11.80 2.44 10.00
CA ARG A 18 10.50 1.79 10.05
C ARG A 18 10.42 0.62 9.06
N ALA A 19 9.73 -0.44 9.46
CA ALA A 19 9.44 -1.58 8.60
C ALA A 19 8.13 -1.36 7.80
N ASP A 20 8.05 -0.25 7.06
CA ASP A 20 6.98 0.00 6.09
C ASP A 20 7.41 -0.63 4.75
N VAL A 21 6.85 -1.80 4.43
CA VAL A 21 7.35 -2.64 3.33
C VAL A 21 6.19 -3.14 2.46
N THR A 22 6.38 -3.12 1.14
CA THR A 22 5.51 -3.82 0.19
C THR A 22 6.33 -4.90 -0.52
N VAL A 23 5.86 -6.15 -0.45
CA VAL A 23 6.47 -7.28 -1.15
C VAL A 23 5.72 -7.48 -2.46
N ILE A 24 6.46 -7.49 -3.57
CA ILE A 24 5.91 -7.61 -4.93
C ILE A 24 6.39 -8.92 -5.54
N ASP A 25 5.49 -9.64 -6.22
CA ASP A 25 5.84 -10.76 -7.10
C ASP A 25 6.29 -10.22 -8.46
N PRO A 26 7.61 -10.23 -8.77
CA PRO A 26 8.12 -9.66 -10.02
C PRO A 26 7.67 -10.44 -11.25
N ASN A 27 7.34 -11.74 -11.12
CA ASN A 27 6.90 -12.56 -12.25
C ASN A 27 5.46 -12.22 -12.66
N LYS A 28 4.65 -11.77 -11.70
CA LYS A 28 3.27 -11.31 -11.95
C LYS A 28 3.20 -9.84 -12.31
N LEU A 29 4.25 -9.07 -12.04
CA LEU A 29 4.38 -7.68 -12.48
C LEU A 29 4.61 -7.63 -14.01
N SER A 30 3.60 -8.04 -14.77
CA SER A 30 3.65 -7.98 -16.23
C SER A 30 3.46 -6.55 -16.72
N THR A 31 4.12 -6.19 -17.82
CA THR A 31 3.95 -4.89 -18.50
C THR A 31 2.64 -4.80 -19.28
N HIS A 32 1.89 -5.90 -19.41
CA HIS A 32 0.60 -5.93 -20.06
C HIS A 32 -0.47 -5.43 -19.08
N LEU A 33 -0.56 -4.10 -18.96
CA LEU A 33 -1.63 -3.45 -18.23
C LEU A 33 -2.94 -3.82 -18.95
N GLY A 34 -3.74 -4.68 -18.33
CA GLY A 34 -5.11 -4.91 -18.78
C GLY A 34 -5.84 -3.58 -18.99
N GLY A 35 -6.82 -3.59 -19.90
CA GLY A 35 -7.68 -2.43 -20.12
C GLY A 35 -8.33 -1.97 -18.80
N PRO A 36 -8.72 -0.68 -18.71
CA PRO A 36 -9.42 -0.18 -17.54
C PRO A 36 -10.71 -0.99 -17.30
N VAL A 37 -10.97 -1.33 -16.04
CA VAL A 37 -12.16 -2.05 -15.60
C VAL A 37 -13.04 -1.09 -14.80
N GLU A 38 -14.36 -1.15 -15.01
CA GLU A 38 -15.32 -0.41 -14.20
C GLU A 38 -15.45 -1.02 -12.81
N ASP A 39 -15.36 -0.19 -11.78
CA ASP A 39 -15.47 -0.57 -10.37
C ASP A 39 -16.39 0.42 -9.66
N TYR A 40 -17.36 -0.09 -8.90
CA TYR A 40 -18.30 0.73 -8.13
C TYR A 40 -17.85 0.76 -6.67
N ASP A 41 -17.29 1.88 -6.23
CA ASP A 41 -16.64 1.98 -4.91
C ASP A 41 -17.60 2.56 -3.87
N ALA A 42 -17.93 1.76 -2.84
CA ALA A 42 -18.79 2.19 -1.74
C ALA A 42 -18.25 3.42 -0.99
N ARG A 43 -16.92 3.62 -0.96
CA ARG A 43 -16.28 4.80 -0.34
C ARG A 43 -16.51 6.08 -1.13
N LEU A 44 -16.88 5.96 -2.41
CA LEU A 44 -17.23 7.07 -3.31
C LEU A 44 -18.76 7.18 -3.49
N GLY A 45 -19.53 6.70 -2.52
CA GLY A 45 -21.00 6.71 -2.59
C GLY A 45 -21.57 5.82 -3.70
N GLY A 46 -20.84 4.77 -4.10
CA GLY A 46 -21.25 3.88 -5.20
C GLY A 46 -20.98 4.44 -6.59
N SER A 47 -20.19 5.51 -6.72
CA SER A 47 -19.81 6.06 -8.03
C SER A 47 -18.90 5.10 -8.80
N MET A 48 -19.04 5.08 -10.13
CA MET A 48 -18.15 4.32 -11.03
C MET A 48 -16.76 4.98 -11.09
N ARG A 49 -15.73 4.15 -11.03
CA ARG A 49 -14.35 4.52 -11.37
C ARG A 49 -13.73 3.49 -12.29
N LEU A 50 -12.80 3.93 -13.13
CA LEU A 50 -11.96 3.04 -13.92
C LEU A 50 -10.71 2.66 -13.12
N VAL A 51 -10.42 1.36 -13.03
CA VAL A 51 -9.26 0.84 -12.31
C VAL A 51 -8.43 -0.07 -13.20
N LYS A 52 -7.13 -0.15 -12.91
CA LYS A 52 -6.28 -1.24 -13.39
C LYS A 52 -6.10 -2.23 -12.26
N ARG A 53 -6.54 -3.47 -12.47
CA ARG A 53 -6.38 -4.56 -11.50
C ARG A 53 -5.03 -5.24 -11.76
N SER A 54 -4.26 -5.41 -10.69
CA SER A 54 -2.95 -6.07 -10.70
C SER A 54 -2.95 -7.16 -9.63
N ASP A 55 -3.98 -8.02 -9.68
CA ASP A 55 -4.25 -8.99 -8.63
C ASP A 55 -3.09 -9.99 -8.52
N GLY A 56 -2.67 -10.26 -7.28
CA GLY A 56 -1.55 -11.14 -6.97
C GLY A 56 -0.15 -10.55 -7.22
N VAL A 57 -0.03 -9.31 -7.71
CA VAL A 57 1.26 -8.60 -7.82
C VAL A 57 1.77 -8.19 -6.45
N VAL A 58 0.93 -7.55 -5.63
CA VAL A 58 1.27 -7.24 -4.24
C VAL A 58 1.01 -8.49 -3.41
N LYS A 59 2.08 -9.00 -2.80
CA LYS A 59 2.06 -10.22 -1.97
C LYS A 59 1.79 -9.91 -0.52
N HIS A 60 2.50 -8.93 0.01
CA HIS A 60 2.35 -8.48 1.39
C HIS A 60 2.51 -6.96 1.50
N VAL A 61 1.81 -6.37 2.45
CA VAL A 61 2.04 -4.99 2.89
C VAL A 61 2.21 -5.00 4.40
N PHE A 62 3.28 -4.36 4.87
CA PHE A 62 3.59 -4.16 6.27
C PHE A 62 3.56 -2.68 6.60
N ILE A 63 2.99 -2.34 7.74
CA ILE A 63 3.05 -0.99 8.33
C ILE A 63 3.71 -1.14 9.68
N ASN A 64 4.84 -0.47 9.89
CA ASN A 64 5.63 -0.55 11.12
C ASN A 64 5.95 -2.00 11.53
N GLY A 65 6.22 -2.88 10.55
CA GLY A 65 6.53 -4.30 10.76
C GLY A 65 5.30 -5.22 10.89
N GLU A 66 4.10 -4.66 11.03
CA GLU A 66 2.87 -5.44 11.17
C GLU A 66 2.23 -5.72 9.81
N PRO A 67 1.90 -7.00 9.48
CA PRO A 67 1.27 -7.35 8.22
C PRO A 67 -0.17 -6.85 8.17
N VAL A 68 -0.46 -5.92 7.26
CA VAL A 68 -1.81 -5.37 7.05
C VAL A 68 -2.49 -5.94 5.81
N PHE A 69 -1.73 -6.57 4.92
CA PHE A 69 -2.23 -7.27 3.75
C PHE A 69 -1.35 -8.47 3.47
N THR A 70 -1.95 -9.63 3.20
CA THR A 70 -1.24 -10.88 2.89
C THR A 70 -2.02 -11.68 1.88
N GLU A 71 -1.38 -12.00 0.75
CA GLU A 71 -1.90 -12.87 -0.31
C GLU A 71 -3.34 -12.55 -0.73
N GLY A 72 -3.65 -11.26 -0.94
CA GLY A 72 -4.99 -10.82 -1.37
C GLY A 72 -5.94 -10.43 -0.25
N ILE A 73 -5.57 -10.64 1.02
CA ILE A 73 -6.47 -10.48 2.17
C ILE A 73 -5.96 -9.35 3.07
N PHE A 74 -6.84 -8.41 3.40
CA PHE A 74 -6.55 -7.38 4.41
C PHE A 74 -6.63 -7.96 5.82
N HIS A 75 -5.76 -7.47 6.71
CA HIS A 75 -5.84 -7.80 8.13
C HIS A 75 -7.20 -7.36 8.69
N PRO A 76 -7.94 -8.21 9.44
CA PRO A 76 -9.30 -7.91 9.89
C PRO A 76 -9.43 -6.62 10.70
N GLN A 77 -8.39 -6.28 11.48
CA GLN A 77 -8.35 -5.08 12.32
C GLN A 77 -7.84 -3.83 11.58
N LEU A 78 -7.50 -3.91 10.28
CA LEU A 78 -7.06 -2.74 9.52
C LEU A 78 -8.17 -1.67 9.52
N GLY A 79 -7.83 -0.46 9.98
CA GLY A 79 -8.79 0.63 10.17
C GLY A 79 -9.57 0.57 11.48
N GLN A 80 -9.46 -0.50 12.27
CA GLN A 80 -10.07 -0.65 13.59
C GLN A 80 -9.05 -0.42 14.72
N GLN A 81 -7.78 -0.77 14.49
CA GLN A 81 -6.67 -0.46 15.39
C GLN A 81 -5.58 0.33 14.68
N LYS A 82 -4.67 0.87 15.48
CA LYS A 82 -3.52 1.64 15.01
C LYS A 82 -2.39 0.69 14.58
N PHE A 83 -2.09 0.65 13.28
CA PHE A 83 -0.91 0.00 12.71
C PHE A 83 0.25 0.98 12.46
N GLY A 84 -0.07 2.20 12.02
CA GLY A 84 0.90 3.25 11.73
C GLY A 84 0.91 4.36 12.80
N GLN A 85 1.59 5.46 12.52
CA GLN A 85 1.60 6.64 13.38
C GLN A 85 1.60 7.93 12.56
N LEU A 86 1.20 9.03 13.20
CA LEU A 86 1.30 10.36 12.59
C LEU A 86 2.77 10.68 12.33
N LEU A 87 3.08 11.06 11.08
CA LEU A 87 4.41 11.52 10.70
C LEU A 87 4.44 13.03 10.78
N ARG A 88 5.47 13.56 11.43
CA ARG A 88 5.74 14.98 11.50
C ARG A 88 6.91 15.28 10.59
N SER A 89 6.81 16.38 9.85
CA SER A 89 7.94 16.87 9.08
C SER A 89 9.05 17.30 10.03
N LYS A 90 10.30 17.08 9.63
CA LYS A 90 11.51 17.53 10.32
C LYS A 90 12.06 18.84 9.79
N HIS A 91 11.41 19.43 8.79
CA HIS A 91 11.68 20.80 8.35
C HIS A 91 11.27 21.81 9.43
#